data_AF-A0A0W0ZJX3-F1
#
_entry.id   AF-A0A0W0ZJX3-F1
#
_cell.length_a   1.000
_cell.length_b   1.000
_cell.length_c   1.000
_cell.angle_alpha   90.00
_cell.angle_beta   90.00
_cell.angle_gamma   90.00
#
_symmetry.space_group_name_H-M   'P 1'
#
loop_
_entity.id
_entity.type
_entity.pdbx_description
1 polymer ?
#
loop_
_entity_poly.entity_id
_entity_poly.type
_entity_poly.pdbx_seq_one_letter_code
_entity_poly.pdbx_strand_id
1 'polypeptide(L)'
;MPNKENTLPKVQGRIYFRSDTRPPELIFKTGFFPKIKAFGNDWWKEAIKSRGYINDRGLDDRAVDADPAVCICMSTKVESAAIFPLNEEDTYIYAIALPDFTHIEYVGSEGQVRLLRAQDTPTDNKEIVVDFNELQTVQTRNINEFFKSSMTLSAGWPLHAYEVLAYQVLPCSIICAIKCNRESAEEQLSKAFVDKKIMLVGDIIENLSFCDAQLLQVGAANQLLYTMIDYSEQRTQAIQQLTELKKISENKTPNIYYGFGGKTF
;
A
#
# COMPACT_ATOMS: atom_id res chain seq x y z
N MET A 1 -24.90 31.73 22.88
CA MET A 1 -24.77 30.42 22.21
C MET A 1 -23.40 30.40 21.54
N PRO A 2 -22.52 29.43 21.83
CA PRO A 2 -21.21 29.42 21.20
C PRO A 2 -21.37 29.10 19.71
N ASN A 3 -20.73 29.91 18.85
CA ASN A 3 -20.58 29.61 17.44
C ASN A 3 -19.92 28.23 17.33
N LYS A 4 -20.67 27.23 16.84
CA LYS A 4 -20.03 26.06 16.26
C LYS A 4 -19.33 26.57 15.02
N GLU A 5 -18.02 26.85 15.13
CA GLU A 5 -17.17 26.79 13.95
C GLU A 5 -17.47 25.45 13.29
N ASN A 6 -18.09 25.49 12.12
CA ASN A 6 -18.13 24.33 11.22
C ASN A 6 -16.68 24.08 10.83
N THR A 7 -15.94 23.37 11.69
CA THR A 7 -14.65 22.80 11.34
C THR A 7 -14.92 21.88 10.16
N LEU A 8 -14.51 22.32 8.98
CA LEU A 8 -14.55 21.50 7.77
C LEU A 8 -13.86 20.17 8.05
N PRO A 9 -14.39 19.04 7.54
CA PRO A 9 -13.71 17.76 7.67
C PRO A 9 -12.28 17.88 7.15
N LYS A 10 -11.31 17.65 8.04
CA LYS A 10 -9.88 17.75 7.74
C LYS A 10 -9.39 16.39 7.27
N VAL A 11 -9.38 16.19 5.96
CA VAL A 11 -8.78 15.00 5.35
C VAL A 11 -7.28 15.03 5.58
N GLN A 12 -6.72 13.93 6.07
CA GLN A 12 -5.29 13.82 6.33
C GLN A 12 -4.58 13.18 5.13
N GLY A 13 -3.36 13.64 4.87
CA GLY A 13 -2.46 13.03 3.91
C GLY A 13 -1.53 12.02 4.56
N ARG A 14 -1.09 11.01 3.79
CA ARG A 14 -0.10 10.03 4.22
C ARG A 14 0.94 9.78 3.13
N ILE A 15 2.14 9.38 3.56
CA ILE A 15 3.20 8.90 2.67
C ILE A 15 3.04 7.39 2.47
N TYR A 16 3.12 6.99 1.22
CA TYR A 16 3.17 5.61 0.79
C TYR A 16 4.42 5.36 -0.04
N PHE A 17 4.89 4.12 -0.04
CA PHE A 17 6.09 3.70 -0.73
C PHE A 17 5.77 2.61 -1.72
N ARG A 18 6.33 2.73 -2.92
CA ARG A 18 6.23 1.70 -3.96
C ARG A 18 7.57 1.50 -4.61
N SER A 19 7.98 0.26 -4.77
CA SER A 19 9.11 -0.09 -5.60
C SER A 19 8.69 -0.40 -7.03
N ASP A 20 9.52 -0.03 -7.99
CA ASP A 20 9.33 -0.36 -9.40
C ASP A 20 10.68 -0.40 -10.12
N THR A 21 10.77 -1.19 -11.19
CA THR A 21 11.99 -1.28 -12.03
C THR A 21 12.02 -0.18 -13.09
N ARG A 22 10.88 0.45 -13.37
CA ARG A 22 10.82 1.60 -14.26
C ARG A 22 11.52 2.80 -13.62
N PRO A 23 12.28 3.60 -14.39
CA PRO A 23 13.07 4.68 -13.84
C PRO A 23 12.25 5.97 -13.62
N PRO A 24 12.73 6.91 -12.78
CA PRO A 24 11.99 8.11 -12.40
C PRO A 24 11.64 9.02 -13.57
N GLU A 25 12.48 9.11 -14.59
CA GLU A 25 12.23 9.95 -15.79
C GLU A 25 10.98 9.50 -16.55
N LEU A 26 10.61 8.23 -16.43
CA LEU A 26 9.38 7.66 -16.97
C LEU A 26 8.23 7.84 -15.99
N ILE A 27 8.40 7.38 -14.75
CA ILE A 27 7.31 7.35 -13.75
C ILE A 27 6.83 8.75 -13.37
N PHE A 28 7.72 9.75 -13.29
CA PHE A 28 7.33 11.14 -13.02
C PHE A 28 6.55 11.79 -14.16
N LYS A 29 6.49 11.15 -15.35
CA LYS A 29 5.64 11.60 -16.46
C LYS A 29 4.34 10.81 -16.54
N THR A 30 4.41 9.51 -16.28
CA THR A 30 3.29 8.60 -16.57
C THR A 30 2.53 8.14 -15.34
N GLY A 31 3.06 8.30 -14.13
CA GLY A 31 2.47 7.76 -12.91
C GLY A 31 2.38 6.23 -12.91
N PHE A 32 1.53 5.71 -12.03
CA PHE A 32 1.20 4.29 -11.93
C PHE A 32 -0.28 4.07 -12.26
N PHE A 33 -0.55 3.18 -13.21
CA PHE A 33 -1.90 2.86 -13.65
C PHE A 33 -2.11 1.33 -13.69
N PRO A 34 -3.32 0.86 -13.39
CA PRO A 34 -3.63 -0.56 -13.44
C PRO A 34 -3.61 -1.03 -14.89
N LYS A 35 -3.22 -2.29 -15.10
CA LYS A 35 -3.18 -2.90 -16.43
C LYS A 35 -4.60 -3.11 -16.98
N ILE A 36 -5.54 -3.43 -16.10
CA ILE A 36 -6.96 -3.63 -16.41
C ILE A 36 -7.74 -2.43 -15.86
N LYS A 37 -8.31 -1.62 -16.76
CA LYS A 37 -9.03 -0.39 -16.44
C LYS A 37 -10.56 -0.54 -16.46
N ALA A 38 -11.05 -1.77 -16.37
CA ALA A 38 -12.48 -2.09 -16.55
C ALA A 38 -13.33 -1.88 -15.30
N PHE A 39 -12.70 -1.77 -14.13
CA PHE A 39 -13.40 -1.76 -12.85
C PHE A 39 -13.58 -0.32 -12.39
N GLY A 40 -14.85 0.12 -12.38
CA GLY A 40 -15.26 1.48 -12.01
C GLY A 40 -15.29 1.68 -10.50
N ASN A 41 -16.48 1.84 -9.92
CA ASN A 41 -16.66 2.19 -8.51
C ASN A 41 -16.23 1.07 -7.54
N ASP A 42 -16.24 -0.20 -7.95
CA ASP A 42 -15.90 -1.33 -7.07
C ASP A 42 -14.51 -1.93 -7.35
N TRP A 43 -13.59 -1.17 -7.96
CA TRP A 43 -12.25 -1.65 -8.30
C TRP A 43 -11.52 -2.32 -7.13
N TRP A 44 -11.74 -1.83 -5.90
CA TRP A 44 -11.05 -2.34 -4.72
C TRP A 44 -11.50 -3.75 -4.36
N LYS A 45 -12.74 -4.14 -4.62
CA LYS A 45 -13.19 -5.53 -4.41
C LYS A 45 -12.55 -6.47 -5.41
N GLU A 46 -12.45 -6.03 -6.66
CA GLU A 46 -11.81 -6.76 -7.76
C GLU A 46 -10.29 -6.87 -7.57
N ALA A 47 -9.69 -5.88 -6.90
CA ALA A 47 -8.29 -5.90 -6.52
C ALA A 47 -7.98 -6.92 -5.43
N ILE A 48 -8.98 -7.42 -4.69
CA ILE A 48 -8.79 -8.52 -3.74
C ILE A 48 -8.88 -9.81 -4.56
N LYS A 49 -7.77 -10.55 -4.74
CA LYS A 49 -7.79 -11.85 -5.42
C LYS A 49 -8.56 -12.87 -4.56
N SER A 50 -9.88 -12.83 -4.66
CA SER A 50 -10.73 -13.88 -4.11
C SER A 50 -10.75 -15.03 -5.11
N ARG A 51 -10.08 -16.13 -4.80
CA ARG A 51 -10.39 -17.41 -5.46
C ARG A 51 -11.59 -18.02 -4.73
N GLY A 52 -12.73 -17.35 -4.82
CA GLY A 52 -14.03 -17.82 -4.34
C GLY A 52 -14.22 -17.70 -2.83
N TYR A 53 -15.02 -16.73 -2.40
CA TYR A 53 -15.70 -16.76 -1.10
C TYR A 53 -16.71 -17.91 -1.09
N ILE A 54 -16.28 -19.15 -0.82
CA ILE A 54 -17.19 -20.30 -0.84
C ILE A 54 -16.93 -21.19 0.37
N ASN A 55 -17.41 -20.73 1.54
CA ASN A 55 -17.89 -21.55 2.66
C ASN A 55 -18.26 -20.69 3.89
N ASP A 56 -19.57 -20.48 4.11
CA ASP A 56 -20.38 -20.24 5.34
C ASP A 56 -19.77 -19.61 6.62
N ARG A 57 -18.66 -18.87 6.53
CA ARG A 57 -18.09 -18.07 7.63
C ARG A 57 -17.47 -16.76 7.16
N GLY A 58 -17.53 -16.47 5.86
CA GLY A 58 -16.77 -15.35 5.33
C GLY A 58 -15.26 -15.51 5.35
N LEU A 59 -14.81 -16.74 5.54
CA LEU A 59 -13.42 -17.14 5.50
C LEU A 59 -13.05 -17.42 4.04
N ASP A 60 -12.03 -16.75 3.53
CA ASP A 60 -11.15 -17.45 2.60
C ASP A 60 -10.21 -18.26 3.51
N ASP A 61 -10.21 -19.59 3.40
CA ASP A 61 -9.22 -20.44 4.07
C ASP A 61 -7.84 -20.32 3.41
N ARG A 62 -7.74 -19.45 2.40
CA ARG A 62 -6.52 -19.04 1.69
C ARG A 62 -6.29 -17.55 1.90
N ALA A 63 -5.02 -17.19 1.97
CA ALA A 63 -4.60 -15.82 2.13
C ALA A 63 -5.00 -14.97 0.91
N VAL A 64 -5.60 -13.79 1.13
CA VAL A 64 -5.91 -12.86 0.03
C VAL A 64 -4.70 -12.00 -0.34
N ASP A 65 -4.34 -12.06 -1.61
CA ASP A 65 -3.35 -11.19 -2.23
C ASP A 65 -4.05 -10.10 -3.04
N ALA A 66 -3.38 -8.97 -3.24
CA ALA A 66 -3.82 -7.99 -4.19
C ALA A 66 -3.66 -8.51 -5.64
N ASP A 67 -4.52 -8.05 -6.55
CA ASP A 67 -4.33 -8.19 -7.99
C ASP A 67 -3.64 -6.93 -8.56
N PRO A 68 -2.32 -6.98 -8.83
CA PRO A 68 -1.59 -5.84 -9.38
C PRO A 68 -1.97 -5.55 -10.84
N ALA A 69 -2.81 -6.38 -11.47
CA ALA A 69 -3.41 -6.04 -12.76
C ALA A 69 -4.53 -4.99 -12.60
N VAL A 70 -5.19 -4.92 -11.45
CA VAL A 70 -6.40 -4.12 -11.20
C VAL A 70 -6.13 -2.90 -10.32
N CYS A 71 -5.05 -2.93 -9.54
CA CYS A 71 -4.69 -1.86 -8.63
C CYS A 71 -3.18 -1.57 -8.61
N ILE A 72 -2.82 -0.49 -7.92
CA ILE A 72 -1.46 -0.16 -7.55
C ILE A 72 -1.26 -0.52 -6.09
N CYS A 73 -0.49 -1.57 -5.85
CA CYS A 73 -0.06 -1.92 -4.51
C CYS A 73 1.08 -1.00 -4.04
N MET A 74 1.01 -0.56 -2.80
CA MET A 74 2.03 0.23 -2.12
C MET A 74 2.18 -0.27 -0.67
N SER A 75 3.12 0.30 0.07
CA SER A 75 3.31 0.05 1.50
C SER A 75 3.28 1.36 2.29
N THR A 76 2.85 1.29 3.55
CA THR A 76 3.05 2.41 4.50
C THR A 76 4.46 2.45 5.08
N LYS A 77 5.31 1.44 4.81
CA LYS A 77 6.69 1.34 5.28
C LYS A 77 7.68 1.22 4.14
N VAL A 78 8.73 2.04 4.19
CA VAL A 78 9.78 2.04 3.16
C VAL A 78 10.53 0.71 3.12
N GLU A 79 10.80 0.10 4.27
CA GLU A 79 11.51 -1.18 4.39
C GLU A 79 10.73 -2.31 3.72
N SER A 80 9.40 -2.27 3.83
CA SER A 80 8.51 -3.25 3.19
C SER A 80 8.44 -3.05 1.68
N ALA A 81 8.35 -1.81 1.19
CA ALA A 81 8.39 -1.54 -0.25
C ALA A 81 9.73 -1.95 -0.88
N ALA A 82 10.83 -1.73 -0.17
CA ALA A 82 12.18 -1.99 -0.66
C ALA A 82 12.45 -3.48 -0.94
N ILE A 83 11.71 -4.39 -0.33
CA ILE A 83 11.81 -5.85 -0.56
C ILE A 83 11.45 -6.24 -2.00
N PHE A 84 10.58 -5.46 -2.65
CA PHE A 84 9.98 -5.81 -3.94
C PHE A 84 10.54 -4.98 -5.09
N PRO A 85 10.41 -5.43 -6.35
CA PRO A 85 10.25 -6.84 -6.73
C PRO A 85 11.39 -7.72 -6.19
N LEU A 86 11.12 -9.01 -6.00
CA LEU A 86 12.07 -10.00 -5.46
C LEU A 86 13.20 -10.37 -6.45
N ASN A 87 13.34 -9.62 -7.55
CA ASN A 87 14.38 -9.85 -8.55
C ASN A 87 15.64 -8.99 -8.25
N GLU A 88 16.72 -9.31 -8.95
CA GLU A 88 18.01 -8.61 -8.82
C GLU A 88 18.13 -7.41 -9.78
N GLU A 89 17.01 -6.94 -10.33
CA GLU A 89 17.01 -5.81 -11.24
C GLU A 89 17.23 -4.50 -10.48
N ASP A 90 17.77 -3.50 -11.19
CA ASP A 90 17.80 -2.13 -10.70
C ASP A 90 16.36 -1.69 -10.38
N THR A 91 16.14 -1.23 -9.14
CA THR A 91 14.84 -0.76 -8.70
C THR A 91 14.91 0.61 -8.07
N TYR A 92 13.78 1.29 -8.11
CA TYR A 92 13.60 2.59 -7.48
C TYR A 92 12.47 2.47 -6.47
N ILE A 93 12.67 3.09 -5.31
CA ILE A 93 11.61 3.29 -4.33
C ILE A 93 11.06 4.69 -4.55
N TYR A 94 9.76 4.77 -4.79
CA TYR A 94 8.98 5.98 -4.97
C TYR A 94 8.25 6.31 -3.68
N ALA A 95 8.42 7.54 -3.19
CA ALA A 95 7.58 8.09 -2.13
C ALA A 95 6.40 8.85 -2.74
N ILE A 96 5.21 8.59 -2.24
CA ILE A 96 3.94 8.99 -2.83
C ILE A 96 3.07 9.63 -1.74
N ALA A 97 2.52 10.81 -2.01
CA ALA A 97 1.55 11.47 -1.14
C ALA A 97 0.14 11.23 -1.66
N LEU A 98 -0.72 10.62 -0.84
CA LEU A 98 -2.14 10.38 -1.14
C LEU A 98 -2.98 10.60 0.12
N PRO A 99 -4.31 10.63 0.03
CA PRO A 99 -5.17 10.65 1.21
C PRO A 99 -4.87 9.49 2.15
N ASP A 100 -5.21 9.66 3.43
CA ASP A 100 -5.13 8.55 4.38
C ASP A 100 -6.02 7.39 3.91
N PHE A 101 -5.64 6.17 4.29
CA PHE A 101 -6.32 4.98 3.82
C PHE A 101 -7.72 4.85 4.43
N THR A 102 -8.60 4.23 3.67
CA THR A 102 -9.94 3.85 4.08
C THR A 102 -9.91 2.39 4.50
N HIS A 103 -10.38 2.15 5.72
CA HIS A 103 -10.44 0.81 6.30
C HIS A 103 -11.51 -0.06 5.62
N ILE A 104 -11.28 -1.37 5.61
CA ILE A 104 -12.28 -2.37 5.22
C ILE A 104 -12.85 -2.99 6.49
N GLU A 105 -14.18 -3.00 6.62
CA GLU A 105 -14.87 -3.70 7.70
C GLU A 105 -15.64 -4.91 7.16
N TYR A 106 -15.69 -5.96 7.98
CA TYR A 106 -16.58 -7.10 7.76
C TYR A 106 -18.00 -6.76 8.22
N VAL A 107 -18.99 -7.14 7.42
CA VAL A 107 -20.40 -6.88 7.61
C VAL A 107 -21.14 -8.21 7.75
N GLY A 108 -21.94 -8.33 8.81
CA GLY A 108 -22.74 -9.52 9.06
C GLY A 108 -21.92 -10.77 9.37
N SER A 109 -22.56 -11.93 9.32
CA SER A 109 -21.96 -13.24 9.64
C SER A 109 -21.42 -13.99 8.42
N GLU A 110 -21.65 -13.48 7.20
CA GLU A 110 -21.36 -14.16 5.93
C GLU A 110 -20.07 -13.70 5.27
N GLY A 111 -19.27 -12.85 5.92
CA GLY A 111 -17.99 -12.37 5.38
C GLY A 111 -18.04 -11.29 4.34
N GLN A 112 -19.19 -10.63 4.22
CA GLN A 112 -19.32 -9.50 3.33
C GLN A 112 -18.37 -8.41 3.83
N VAL A 113 -17.74 -7.67 2.91
CA VAL A 113 -16.83 -6.57 3.26
C VAL A 113 -17.33 -5.26 2.66
N ARG A 114 -17.11 -4.16 3.37
CA ARG A 114 -17.36 -2.80 2.86
C ARG A 114 -16.26 -1.84 3.30
N LEU A 115 -16.12 -0.74 2.56
CA LEU A 115 -15.27 0.38 2.97
C LEU A 115 -15.95 1.16 4.08
N LEU A 116 -15.24 1.38 5.19
CA LEU A 116 -15.67 2.22 6.30
C LEU A 116 -15.47 3.69 5.92
N ARG A 117 -16.48 4.28 5.27
CA ARG A 117 -16.43 5.68 4.82
C ARG A 117 -16.84 6.64 5.93
N ALA A 118 -15.99 7.61 6.21
CA ALA A 118 -16.23 8.73 7.09
C ALA A 118 -16.50 10.02 6.30
N GLN A 119 -16.81 11.12 6.99
CA GLN A 119 -17.14 12.40 6.36
C GLN A 119 -15.97 13.01 5.57
N ASP A 120 -14.75 12.61 5.89
CA ASP A 120 -13.49 13.02 5.27
C ASP A 120 -12.97 12.00 4.24
N THR A 121 -13.67 10.88 4.00
CA THR A 121 -13.30 9.95 2.94
C THR A 121 -13.64 10.52 1.55
N PRO A 122 -12.75 10.41 0.56
CA PRO A 122 -13.05 10.79 -0.83
C PRO A 122 -14.30 10.09 -1.36
N THR A 123 -15.13 10.86 -2.05
CA THR A 123 -16.37 10.36 -2.67
C THR A 123 -16.10 9.71 -4.03
N ASP A 124 -15.06 10.16 -4.76
CA ASP A 124 -14.57 9.45 -5.94
C ASP A 124 -13.76 8.22 -5.50
N ASN A 125 -14.18 7.05 -5.95
CA ASN A 125 -13.54 5.79 -5.63
C ASN A 125 -12.15 5.66 -6.24
N LYS A 126 -11.77 6.47 -7.23
CA LYS A 126 -10.40 6.47 -7.76
C LYS A 126 -9.40 7.22 -6.87
N GLU A 127 -9.90 8.05 -5.95
CA GLU A 127 -9.12 8.86 -5.03
C GLU A 127 -8.96 8.21 -3.65
N ILE A 128 -9.60 7.07 -3.40
CA ILE A 128 -9.43 6.34 -2.15
C ILE A 128 -8.13 5.53 -2.18
N VAL A 129 -7.47 5.49 -1.03
CA VAL A 129 -6.46 4.47 -0.71
C VAL A 129 -7.12 3.46 0.22
N VAL A 130 -6.85 2.18 0.07
CA VAL A 130 -7.50 1.09 0.82
C VAL A 130 -6.47 0.41 1.72
N ASP A 131 -6.80 0.26 3.00
CA ASP A 131 -5.99 -0.53 3.93
C ASP A 131 -6.24 -2.02 3.69
N PHE A 132 -5.29 -2.66 3.02
CA PHE A 132 -5.35 -4.09 2.73
C PHE A 132 -4.65 -4.93 3.80
N ASN A 133 -3.66 -4.35 4.48
CA ASN A 133 -2.95 -4.97 5.59
C ASN A 133 -3.88 -5.31 6.77
N GLU A 134 -4.81 -4.43 7.12
CA GLU A 134 -5.80 -4.74 8.17
C GLU A 134 -6.70 -5.90 7.76
N LEU A 135 -7.19 -5.91 6.51
CA LEU A 135 -8.00 -7.01 5.98
C LEU A 135 -7.25 -8.35 6.08
N GLN A 136 -5.99 -8.39 5.62
CA GLN A 136 -5.11 -9.56 5.70
C GLN A 136 -4.87 -10.02 7.15
N THR A 137 -4.75 -9.07 8.08
CA THR A 137 -4.57 -9.35 9.51
C THR A 137 -5.81 -10.01 10.11
N VAL A 138 -7.01 -9.48 9.82
CA VAL A 138 -8.27 -10.08 10.28
C VAL A 138 -8.46 -11.47 9.70
N GLN A 139 -8.17 -11.68 8.42
CA GLN A 139 -8.25 -13.00 7.80
C GLN A 139 -7.31 -14.01 8.44
N THR A 140 -6.06 -13.62 8.66
CA THR A 140 -5.07 -14.46 9.33
C THR A 140 -5.59 -14.95 10.68
N ARG A 141 -6.17 -14.04 11.49
CA ARG A 141 -6.78 -14.41 12.76
C ARG A 141 -7.91 -15.42 12.56
N ASN A 142 -8.81 -15.16 11.61
CA ASN A 142 -9.96 -16.01 11.39
C ASN A 142 -9.57 -17.42 10.86
N ILE A 143 -8.54 -17.53 10.02
CA ILE A 143 -7.93 -18.79 9.57
C ILE A 143 -7.37 -19.55 10.78
N ASN A 144 -6.56 -18.90 11.62
CA ASN A 144 -5.99 -19.51 12.82
C ASN A 144 -7.08 -20.02 13.78
N GLU A 145 -8.14 -19.25 13.97
CA GLU A 145 -9.30 -19.63 14.77
C GLU A 145 -10.11 -20.79 14.15
N PHE A 146 -10.16 -20.91 12.83
CA PHE A 146 -10.82 -22.03 12.15
C PHE A 146 -10.07 -23.34 12.37
N PHE A 147 -8.75 -23.32 12.19
CA PHE A 147 -7.91 -24.53 12.25
C PHE A 147 -7.52 -24.96 13.67
N LYS A 148 -7.83 -24.17 14.72
CA LYS A 148 -7.75 -24.52 16.16
C LYS A 148 -6.72 -25.60 16.51
N SER A 149 -5.44 -25.40 16.20
CA SER A 149 -4.25 -26.27 16.46
C SER A 149 -3.83 -27.31 15.41
N SER A 150 -4.56 -27.55 14.31
CA SER A 150 -4.13 -28.50 13.26
C SER A 150 -3.16 -27.92 12.23
N MET A 151 -2.93 -26.61 12.26
CA MET A 151 -1.94 -25.95 11.42
C MET A 151 -0.61 -25.83 12.15
N THR A 152 0.45 -26.36 11.54
CA THR A 152 1.83 -25.99 11.86
C THR A 152 1.97 -24.47 11.77
N LEU A 153 2.76 -23.86 12.67
CA LEU A 153 3.04 -22.43 12.89
C LEU A 153 3.21 -21.49 11.65
N SER A 154 3.14 -22.04 10.44
CA SER A 154 3.42 -21.42 9.15
C SER A 154 2.17 -21.00 8.37
N ALA A 155 1.00 -21.59 8.65
CA ALA A 155 -0.18 -21.34 7.86
C ALA A 155 -0.99 -20.17 8.46
N GLY A 156 -1.02 -19.06 7.73
CA GLY A 156 -1.42 -17.76 8.26
C GLY A 156 -0.25 -16.91 8.75
N TRP A 157 1.01 -17.30 8.52
CA TRP A 157 2.12 -16.38 8.81
C TRP A 157 2.11 -15.26 7.77
N PRO A 158 2.05 -13.98 8.16
CA PRO A 158 1.19 -13.09 7.39
C PRO A 158 1.94 -12.37 6.29
N LEU A 159 1.13 -12.05 5.29
CA LEU A 159 1.37 -11.13 4.19
C LEU A 159 1.65 -9.71 4.72
N HIS A 160 2.73 -9.51 5.48
CA HIS A 160 3.01 -8.28 6.24
C HIS A 160 3.83 -7.25 5.48
N ALA A 161 3.48 -6.97 4.23
CA ALA A 161 4.11 -5.87 3.49
C ALA A 161 3.55 -4.50 3.89
N TYR A 162 2.67 -4.42 4.90
CA TYR A 162 1.91 -3.21 5.24
C TYR A 162 1.19 -2.66 4.01
N GLU A 163 0.59 -3.58 3.25
CA GLU A 163 0.06 -3.35 1.93
C GLU A 163 -1.15 -2.42 1.96
N VAL A 164 -1.14 -1.45 1.06
CA VAL A 164 -2.26 -0.58 0.78
C VAL A 164 -2.48 -0.52 -0.73
N LEU A 165 -3.71 -0.29 -1.14
CA LEU A 165 -4.10 -0.30 -2.55
C LEU A 165 -4.60 1.07 -2.97
N ALA A 166 -4.17 1.54 -4.12
CA ALA A 166 -4.79 2.65 -4.83
C ALA A 166 -5.26 2.18 -6.21
N TYR A 167 -6.30 2.80 -6.77
CA TYR A 167 -6.68 2.51 -8.14
C TYR A 167 -5.57 2.92 -9.11
N GLN A 168 -5.06 4.14 -8.93
CA GLN A 168 -4.00 4.75 -9.74
C GLN A 168 -3.18 5.70 -8.86
N VAL A 169 -2.00 6.05 -9.31
CA VAL A 169 -1.17 7.11 -8.71
C VAL A 169 -0.76 8.06 -9.81
N LEU A 170 -1.23 9.29 -9.74
CA LEU A 170 -0.92 10.31 -10.74
C LEU A 170 0.52 10.81 -10.56
N PRO A 171 1.16 11.31 -11.65
CA PRO A 171 2.49 11.91 -11.55
C PRO A 171 2.61 12.99 -10.47
N CYS A 172 1.57 13.80 -10.29
CA CYS A 172 1.55 14.88 -9.30
C CYS A 172 1.47 14.42 -7.84
N SER A 173 1.15 13.14 -7.60
CA SER A 173 1.12 12.55 -6.27
C SER A 173 2.47 11.95 -5.86
N ILE A 174 3.43 11.84 -6.78
CA ILE A 174 4.73 11.21 -6.52
C ILE A 174 5.70 12.30 -6.06
N ILE A 175 6.23 12.18 -4.84
CA ILE A 175 7.12 13.17 -4.24
C ILE A 175 8.52 13.06 -4.84
N CYS A 176 9.11 11.87 -4.76
CA CYS A 176 10.49 11.62 -5.14
C CYS A 176 10.73 10.13 -5.36
N ALA A 177 11.94 9.81 -5.83
CA ALA A 177 12.43 8.45 -5.99
C ALA A 177 13.87 8.34 -5.51
N ILE A 178 14.29 7.13 -5.12
CA ILE A 178 15.69 6.83 -4.84
C ILE A 178 16.04 5.44 -5.38
N LYS A 179 17.25 5.27 -5.91
CA LYS A 179 17.72 3.97 -6.38
C LYS A 179 17.92 3.04 -5.18
N CYS A 180 17.49 1.79 -5.33
CA CYS A 180 17.56 0.75 -4.34
C CYS A 180 18.28 -0.47 -4.94
N ASN A 181 19.42 -0.81 -4.36
CA ASN A 181 20.18 -2.01 -4.69
C ASN A 181 19.85 -3.12 -3.68
N ARG A 182 19.78 -4.36 -4.17
CA ARG A 182 19.62 -5.55 -3.34
C ARG A 182 20.82 -6.46 -3.52
N GLU A 183 21.42 -6.87 -2.42
CA GLU A 183 22.50 -7.85 -2.41
C GLU A 183 22.09 -9.05 -1.57
N SER A 184 22.61 -10.23 -1.89
CA SER A 184 22.46 -11.40 -1.02
C SER A 184 23.30 -11.17 0.24
N ALA A 185 22.74 -11.40 1.42
CA ALA A 185 23.58 -11.45 2.64
C ALA A 185 24.55 -12.65 2.53
N GLU A 186 25.84 -12.46 2.81
CA GLU A 186 26.90 -13.46 2.57
C GLU A 186 26.78 -14.78 3.38
N GLU A 187 27.32 -15.83 2.76
CA GLU A 187 27.59 -17.25 3.13
C GLU A 187 26.45 -18.12 3.69
N GLN A 188 25.84 -18.86 2.76
CA GLN A 188 24.81 -19.88 2.95
C GLN A 188 25.35 -21.14 3.65
N LEU A 189 24.84 -21.44 4.85
CA LEU A 189 24.89 -22.80 5.43
C LEU A 189 23.69 -23.68 5.00
N SER A 190 22.63 -23.10 4.44
CA SER A 190 21.49 -23.87 3.93
C SER A 190 20.75 -23.14 2.80
N LYS A 191 20.29 -23.90 1.80
CA LYS A 191 19.60 -23.40 0.58
C LYS A 191 18.17 -22.88 0.82
N ALA A 192 17.71 -22.77 2.07
CA ALA A 192 16.28 -22.64 2.35
C ALA A 192 15.79 -21.20 2.55
N PHE A 193 16.67 -20.22 2.87
CA PHE A 193 16.28 -18.85 3.14
C PHE A 193 17.36 -17.87 2.66
N VAL A 194 16.99 -16.92 1.79
CA VAL A 194 17.91 -15.91 1.26
C VAL A 194 17.55 -14.57 1.88
N ASP A 195 18.28 -14.17 2.92
CA ASP A 195 18.22 -12.80 3.43
C ASP A 195 18.79 -11.86 2.36
N LYS A 196 18.04 -10.79 2.04
CA LYS A 196 18.49 -9.77 1.09
C LYS A 196 18.86 -8.52 1.87
N LYS A 197 20.04 -7.98 1.62
CA LYS A 197 20.44 -6.67 2.11
C LYS A 197 19.89 -5.62 1.16
N ILE A 198 19.29 -4.57 1.72
CA ILE A 198 18.76 -3.45 0.96
C ILE A 198 19.63 -2.23 1.21
N MET A 199 20.07 -1.59 0.12
CA MET A 199 20.87 -0.38 0.15
C MET A 199 20.24 0.70 -0.72
N LEU A 200 20.03 1.89 -0.16
CA LEU A 200 19.64 3.06 -0.93
C LEU A 200 20.90 3.73 -1.50
N VAL A 201 20.93 3.93 -2.81
CA VAL A 201 22.13 4.38 -3.54
C VAL A 201 21.84 5.62 -4.36
N GLY A 202 22.85 6.48 -4.51
CA GLY A 202 22.73 7.73 -5.26
C GLY A 202 21.89 8.79 -4.54
N ASP A 203 21.56 9.86 -5.24
CA ASP A 203 20.79 10.98 -4.68
C ASP A 203 19.29 10.73 -4.73
N ILE A 204 18.56 11.41 -3.85
CA ILE A 204 17.09 11.45 -3.92
C ILE A 204 16.72 12.29 -5.14
N ILE A 205 15.95 11.71 -6.05
CA ILE A 205 15.51 12.34 -7.29
C ILE A 205 14.13 12.93 -7.02
N GLU A 206 14.06 14.25 -6.86
CA GLU A 206 12.80 14.96 -6.65
C GLU A 206 11.96 15.04 -7.92
N ASN A 207 10.64 14.91 -7.78
CA ASN A 207 9.70 15.05 -8.88
C ASN A 207 9.23 16.51 -9.01
N LEU A 208 9.63 17.19 -10.08
CA LEU A 208 9.22 18.57 -10.37
C LEU A 208 7.72 18.71 -10.67
N SER A 209 7.04 17.61 -10.99
CA SER A 209 5.59 17.60 -11.25
C SER A 209 4.75 17.40 -9.99
N PHE A 210 5.39 17.17 -8.83
CA PHE A 210 4.69 16.98 -7.56
C PHE A 210 3.86 18.21 -7.20
N CYS A 211 2.63 17.97 -6.74
CA CYS A 211 1.75 19.03 -6.23
C CYS A 211 1.63 18.90 -4.72
N ASP A 212 2.07 19.91 -3.99
CA ASP A 212 1.93 19.98 -2.53
C ASP A 212 0.46 20.10 -2.08
N ALA A 213 -0.52 20.18 -2.99
CA ALA A 213 -1.92 20.25 -2.61
C ALA A 213 -2.83 19.49 -3.58
N GLN A 214 -3.88 18.87 -3.03
CA GLN A 214 -4.90 18.15 -3.79
C GLN A 214 -6.31 18.57 -3.37
N LEU A 215 -7.16 18.87 -4.36
CA LEU A 215 -8.58 19.13 -4.15
C LEU A 215 -9.37 17.82 -4.18
N LEU A 216 -10.17 17.57 -3.14
CA LEU A 216 -10.99 16.37 -3.02
C LEU A 216 -12.45 16.73 -2.74
N GLN A 217 -13.35 15.90 -3.25
CA GLN A 217 -14.76 15.94 -2.87
C GLN A 217 -15.02 14.89 -1.79
N VAL A 218 -15.54 15.32 -0.65
CA VAL A 218 -15.84 14.49 0.53
C VAL A 218 -17.28 14.69 1.01
N GLY A 219 -17.72 13.89 1.98
CA GLY A 219 -19.04 13.99 2.59
C GLY A 219 -20.07 13.02 2.05
N ALA A 220 -21.29 13.07 2.61
CA ALA A 220 -22.39 12.19 2.21
C ALA A 220 -23.08 12.70 0.94
N ALA A 221 -23.82 11.83 0.25
CA ALA A 221 -24.50 12.15 -1.02
C ALA A 221 -25.36 13.44 -0.98
N ASN A 222 -25.94 13.77 0.17
CA ASN A 222 -26.80 14.95 0.35
C ASN A 222 -26.04 16.19 0.88
N GLN A 223 -24.75 16.07 1.18
CA GLN A 223 -23.88 17.11 1.77
C GLN A 223 -22.43 16.93 1.29
N LEU A 224 -22.23 17.11 -0.01
CA LEU A 224 -20.90 17.06 -0.63
C LEU A 224 -20.16 18.37 -0.36
N LEU A 225 -18.88 18.26 -0.03
CA LEU A 225 -17.99 19.38 0.25
C LEU A 225 -16.68 19.20 -0.52
N TYR A 226 -16.09 20.30 -0.96
CA TYR A 226 -14.73 20.30 -1.48
C TYR A 226 -13.77 20.69 -0.37
N THR A 227 -12.68 19.95 -0.25
CA THR A 227 -11.62 20.16 0.75
C THR A 227 -10.26 20.04 0.09
N MET A 228 -9.29 20.76 0.62
CA MET A 228 -7.90 20.72 0.14
C MET A 228 -7.05 19.96 1.15
N ILE A 229 -6.29 18.98 0.67
CA ILE A 229 -5.18 18.40 1.42
C ILE A 229 -3.92 19.17 1.06
N ASP A 230 -3.13 19.54 2.07
CA ASP A 230 -1.76 20.04 1.94
C ASP A 230 -0.79 18.90 2.30
N TYR A 231 0.08 18.57 1.36
CA TYR A 231 1.10 17.52 1.42
C TYR A 231 2.51 18.03 1.69
N SER A 232 2.68 19.33 1.99
CA SER A 232 4.00 19.93 2.28
C SER A 232 4.72 19.21 3.43
N GLU A 233 3.96 18.80 4.45
CA GLU A 233 4.49 18.02 5.57
C GLU A 233 4.94 16.62 5.12
N GLN A 234 4.11 15.92 4.34
CA GLN A 234 4.41 14.59 3.81
C GLN A 234 5.62 14.61 2.87
N ARG A 235 5.79 15.66 2.06
CA ARG A 235 7.00 15.86 1.25
C ARG A 235 8.26 15.93 2.12
N THR A 236 8.22 16.77 3.15
CA THR A 236 9.35 16.96 4.08
C THR A 236 9.69 15.66 4.80
N GLN A 237 8.67 15.00 5.34
CA GLN A 237 8.79 13.72 6.04
C GLN A 237 9.33 12.61 5.13
N ALA A 238 8.87 12.51 3.87
CA ALA A 238 9.34 11.48 2.93
C ALA A 238 10.83 11.63 2.61
N ILE A 239 11.28 12.85 2.32
CA ILE A 239 12.70 13.14 2.05
C ILE A 239 13.54 12.84 3.29
N GLN A 240 13.06 13.21 4.48
CA GLN A 240 13.74 12.90 5.73
C GLN A 240 13.86 11.40 5.96
N GLN A 241 12.77 10.63 5.84
CA GLN A 241 12.76 9.18 6.02
C GLN A 241 13.74 8.48 5.07
N LEU A 242 13.75 8.84 3.78
CA LEU A 242 14.69 8.26 2.81
C LEU A 242 16.15 8.66 3.11
N THR A 243 16.37 9.90 3.54
CA THR A 243 17.71 10.39 3.92
C THR A 243 18.25 9.66 5.14
N GLU A 244 17.41 9.42 6.15
CA GLU A 244 17.76 8.67 7.34
C GLU A 244 18.01 7.20 7.03
N LEU A 245 17.13 6.57 6.25
CA LEU A 245 17.30 5.17 5.84
C LEU A 245 18.56 4.95 5.01
N LYS A 246 18.91 5.91 4.13
CA LYS A 246 20.16 5.89 3.35
C LYS A 246 21.42 5.93 4.22
N LYS A 247 21.38 6.56 5.40
CA LYS A 247 22.53 6.58 6.34
C LYS A 247 22.76 5.23 7.00
N ILE A 248 21.70 4.43 7.12
CA ILE A 248 21.78 3.06 7.64
C ILE A 248 22.19 2.19 6.45
N SER A 249 23.50 2.07 6.25
CA SER A 249 24.11 1.38 5.10
C SER A 249 23.65 -0.06 4.89
N GLU A 250 23.11 -0.71 5.92
CA GLU A 250 22.58 -2.07 5.86
C GLU A 250 21.22 -2.15 6.58
N ASN A 251 20.12 -2.13 5.84
CA ASN A 251 18.81 -2.46 6.40
C ASN A 251 18.56 -3.96 6.23
N LYS A 252 18.39 -4.66 7.36
CA LYS A 252 17.96 -6.06 7.34
C LYS A 252 16.48 -6.10 6.99
N THR A 253 16.17 -6.77 5.90
CA THR A 253 14.81 -7.17 5.60
C THR A 253 14.32 -8.20 6.63
N PRO A 254 13.01 -8.26 6.91
CA PRO A 254 12.44 -9.38 7.65
C PRO A 254 12.77 -10.72 6.97
N ASN A 255 13.09 -11.75 7.76
CA ASN A 255 13.56 -13.07 7.29
C ASN A 255 12.52 -13.90 6.51
N ILE A 256 11.29 -13.40 6.29
CA ILE A 256 10.17 -14.16 5.69
C ILE A 256 9.37 -13.23 4.78
N TYR A 257 9.28 -13.58 3.49
CA TYR A 257 8.65 -12.77 2.46
C TYR A 257 7.38 -13.42 1.90
N TYR A 258 6.22 -12.79 2.14
CA TYR A 258 5.02 -12.99 1.31
C TYR A 258 4.27 -11.64 1.26
N GLY A 259 3.84 -11.19 0.07
CA GLY A 259 2.91 -10.05 -0.10
C GLY A 259 3.38 -8.97 -1.08
N PHE A 260 2.78 -8.96 -2.28
CA PHE A 260 2.57 -7.83 -3.22
C PHE A 260 1.91 -8.37 -4.52
N GLY A 261 0.97 -9.31 -4.39
CA GLY A 261 0.27 -9.87 -5.55
C GLY A 261 1.12 -10.56 -6.62
N GLY A 262 2.40 -10.83 -6.34
CA GLY A 262 3.37 -11.47 -7.22
C GLY A 262 3.89 -12.77 -6.61
N LYS A 263 4.02 -13.81 -7.43
CA LYS A 263 4.58 -15.11 -7.01
C LYS A 263 5.97 -14.92 -6.41
N THR A 264 6.09 -15.24 -5.14
CA THR A 264 7.32 -15.78 -4.55
C THR A 264 7.61 -17.11 -5.27
N PHE A 265 8.75 -17.22 -5.96
CA PHE A 265 9.25 -18.52 -6.43
C PHE A 265 10.12 -19.14 -5.34
#